data_AF-A0A3B9GP34-F1
#
_entry.id   AF-A0A3B9GP34-F1
#
_cell.length_a   1.000
_cell.length_b   1.000
_cell.length_c   1.000
_cell.angle_alpha   90.00
_cell.angle_beta   90.00
_cell.angle_gamma   90.00
#
_symmetry.space_group_name_H-M   'P 1'
#
loop_
_entity.id
_entity.type
_entity.pdbx_description
1 polymer ?
#
loop_
_entity_poly.entity_id
_entity_poly.type
_entity_poly.pdbx_seq_one_letter_code
_entity_poly.pdbx_strand_id
1 'polypeptide(L)'
;MIQRIQSLYLLIAIIIMVVAIVFFCNSTDILNAHAVFPCLSGLSIILSTVALLKYTNRRLQMKMANLSIVILCVLIILPAIPIFNIEDQTILTFRIQCAVALLFNHMAWRAIRRDEKKVKDADRIR
;
A
#
# COMPACT_ATOMS: atom_id res chain seq x y z
N MET A 1 5.53 -1.77 -22.03
CA MET A 1 5.89 -3.11 -21.49
C MET A 1 5.31 -3.26 -20.08
N ILE A 2 4.05 -3.69 -19.99
CA ILE A 2 3.31 -3.94 -18.73
C ILE A 2 3.71 -5.27 -18.06
N GLN A 3 4.50 -6.11 -18.74
CA GLN A 3 5.03 -7.40 -18.25
C GLN A 3 6.20 -7.23 -17.27
N ARG A 4 5.98 -6.58 -16.12
CA ARG A 4 6.89 -6.74 -14.97
C ARG A 4 6.07 -7.21 -13.79
N ILE A 5 6.50 -8.30 -13.16
CA ILE A 5 5.88 -8.89 -11.95
C ILE A 5 5.61 -7.84 -10.84
N GLN A 6 6.31 -6.71 -10.85
CA GLN A 6 6.09 -5.55 -9.97
C GLN A 6 4.72 -4.90 -10.12
N SER A 7 4.24 -4.68 -11.35
CA SER A 7 2.94 -4.04 -11.58
C SER A 7 1.81 -4.95 -11.10
N LEU A 8 1.99 -6.28 -11.20
CA LEU A 8 1.05 -7.26 -10.66
C LEU A 8 0.94 -7.17 -9.13
N TYR A 9 2.06 -7.10 -8.42
CA TYR A 9 2.05 -6.95 -6.95
C TYR A 9 1.43 -5.62 -6.50
N LEU A 10 1.71 -4.52 -7.21
CA LEU A 10 1.07 -3.23 -6.94
C LEU A 10 -0.44 -3.29 -7.19
N LEU A 11 -0.87 -3.94 -8.27
CA LEU A 11 -2.29 -4.09 -8.61
C LEU A 11 -3.03 -4.91 -7.55
N ILE A 12 -2.47 -6.04 -7.12
CA ILE A 12 -3.04 -6.85 -6.04
C ILE A 12 -3.14 -6.03 -4.75
N ALA A 13 -2.10 -5.27 -4.40
CA ALA A 13 -2.13 -4.42 -3.22
C ALA A 13 -3.23 -3.34 -3.29
N ILE A 14 -3.44 -2.73 -4.46
CA ILE A 14 -4.52 -1.77 -4.69
C ILE A 14 -5.88 -2.44 -4.48
N ILE A 15 -6.12 -3.62 -5.07
CA ILE A 15 -7.38 -4.34 -4.93
C ILE A 15 -7.67 -4.62 -3.44
N ILE A 16 -6.69 -5.12 -2.70
CA ILE A 16 -6.85 -5.42 -1.28
C ILE A 16 -7.19 -4.16 -0.49
N MET A 17 -6.51 -3.04 -0.78
CA MET A 17 -6.79 -1.77 -0.11
C MET A 17 -8.16 -1.19 -0.46
N VAL A 18 -8.62 -1.34 -1.70
CA VAL A 18 -9.97 -0.94 -2.11
C VAL A 18 -11.02 -1.74 -1.34
N VAL A 19 -10.84 -3.07 -1.26
CA VAL A 19 -11.74 -3.95 -0.48
C VAL A 19 -11.73 -3.56 1.00
N ALA A 20 -10.57 -3.24 1.56
CA ALA A 20 -10.44 -2.80 2.95
C ALA A 20 -11.20 -1.49 3.22
N ILE A 21 -11.12 -0.51 2.32
CA ILE A 21 -11.88 0.74 2.43
C ILE A 21 -13.39 0.49 2.35
N VAL A 22 -13.84 -0.33 1.40
CA VAL A 22 -15.28 -0.62 1.24
C VAL A 22 -15.83 -1.28 2.50
N PHE A 23 -15.10 -2.26 3.04
CA PHE A 23 -15.50 -2.94 4.28
C PHE A 23 -15.54 -1.98 5.47
N PHE A 24 -14.55 -1.09 5.59
CA PHE A 24 -14.51 -0.08 6.66
C PHE A 24 -15.65 0.95 6.51
N CYS A 25 -15.95 1.40 5.29
CA CYS A 25 -16.98 2.40 5.02
C CYS A 25 -18.41 1.89 5.28
N ASN A 26 -18.64 0.59 5.12
CA ASN A 26 -19.94 -0.03 5.44
C ASN A 26 -20.26 -0.01 6.95
N SER A 27 -19.29 0.28 7.82
CA SER A 27 -19.49 0.39 9.26
C SER A 27 -19.73 1.86 9.65
N THR A 28 -21.00 2.30 9.61
CA THR A 28 -21.39 3.72 9.77
C THR A 28 -20.96 4.34 11.10
N ASP A 29 -20.93 3.55 12.17
CA ASP A 29 -20.58 4.02 13.52
C ASP A 29 -19.09 4.37 13.63
N ILE A 30 -18.25 3.56 12.99
CA ILE A 30 -16.80 3.72 12.99
C ILE A 30 -16.39 4.83 12.02
N LEU A 31 -17.09 4.96 10.90
CA LEU A 31 -16.80 5.97 9.88
C LEU A 31 -16.95 7.39 10.46
N ASN A 32 -18.03 7.64 11.22
CA ASN A 32 -18.30 8.94 11.83
C ASN A 32 -17.33 9.26 12.97
N ALA A 33 -16.92 8.25 13.74
CA ALA A 33 -15.97 8.43 14.85
C ALA A 33 -14.52 8.58 14.37
N HIS A 34 -14.15 7.95 13.24
CA HIS A 34 -12.75 7.79 12.83
C HIS A 34 -12.51 7.97 11.32
N ALA A 35 -12.90 9.12 10.77
CA ALA A 35 -12.68 9.50 9.37
C ALA A 35 -11.20 9.51 8.90
N VAL A 36 -10.24 9.46 9.84
CA VAL A 36 -8.80 9.42 9.55
C VAL A 36 -8.40 8.14 8.79
N PHE A 37 -8.98 6.98 9.13
CA PHE A 37 -8.64 5.70 8.51
C PHE A 37 -8.97 5.60 7.00
N PRO A 38 -10.19 5.92 6.53
CA PRO A 38 -10.51 5.87 5.10
C PRO A 38 -9.71 6.92 4.31
N CYS A 39 -9.41 8.09 4.90
CA CYS A 39 -8.61 9.13 4.26
C CYS A 39 -7.16 8.65 3.98
N LEU A 40 -6.48 8.11 5.00
CA LEU A 40 -5.13 7.54 4.86
C LEU A 40 -5.09 6.34 3.90
N SER A 41 -6.11 5.50 3.95
CA SER A 41 -6.24 4.35 3.05
C SER A 41 -6.40 4.79 1.59
N GLY A 42 -7.24 5.81 1.34
CA GLY A 42 -7.40 6.39 0.01
C GLY A 42 -6.10 7.00 -0.51
N LEU A 43 -5.35 7.67 0.36
CA LEU A 43 -4.04 8.22 0.01
C LEU A 43 -3.02 7.13 -0.37
N SER A 44 -3.00 5.99 0.33
CA SER A 44 -2.18 4.83 -0.04
C SER A 44 -2.55 4.27 -1.42
N ILE A 45 -3.85 4.15 -1.73
CA ILE A 45 -4.34 3.68 -3.04
C ILE A 45 -3.89 4.62 -4.15
N ILE A 46 -4.04 5.94 -3.95
CA ILE A 46 -3.61 6.95 -4.93
C ILE A 46 -2.10 6.82 -5.18
N LEU A 47 -1.30 6.71 -4.12
CA LEU A 47 0.15 6.57 -4.25
C LEU A 47 0.55 5.29 -4.99
N SER A 48 -0.06 4.15 -4.67
CA SER A 48 0.22 2.88 -5.34
C SER A 48 -0.25 2.90 -6.80
N THR A 49 -1.37 3.58 -7.11
CA THR A 49 -1.88 3.76 -8.47
C THR A 49 -0.96 4.66 -9.29
N VAL A 50 -0.53 5.80 -8.74
CA VAL A 50 0.43 6.68 -9.43
C VAL A 50 1.79 5.99 -9.59
N ALA A 51 2.22 5.17 -8.63
CA ALA A 51 3.42 4.34 -8.78
C ALA A 51 3.27 3.33 -9.94
N LEU A 52 2.08 2.78 -10.14
CA LEU A 52 1.78 1.87 -11.25
C LEU A 52 1.77 2.61 -12.61
N LEU A 53 1.24 3.83 -12.66
CA LEU A 53 1.20 4.66 -13.87
C LEU A 53 2.57 5.25 -14.24
N LYS A 54 3.40 5.65 -13.26
CA LYS A 54 4.76 6.18 -13.49
C LYS A 54 5.81 5.08 -13.70
N TYR A 55 5.51 4.10 -14.55
CA TYR A 55 6.39 2.96 -14.85
C TYR A 55 7.73 3.36 -15.51
N THR A 56 7.82 4.57 -16.06
CA THR A 56 9.01 5.09 -16.74
C THR A 56 10.13 5.46 -15.77
N ASN A 57 9.79 5.92 -14.56
CA ASN A 57 10.74 6.44 -13.58
C ASN A 57 10.89 5.50 -12.38
N ARG A 58 11.74 4.49 -12.51
CA ARG A 58 11.99 3.45 -11.47
C ARG A 58 12.31 4.04 -10.09
N ARG A 59 13.13 5.11 -10.04
CA ARG A 59 13.49 5.79 -8.79
C ARG A 59 12.28 6.41 -8.10
N LEU A 60 11.39 7.02 -8.87
CA LEU A 60 10.16 7.61 -8.35
C LEU A 60 9.18 6.51 -7.93
N GLN A 61 9.04 5.45 -8.72
CA GLN A 61 8.23 4.28 -8.39
C GLN A 61 8.62 3.66 -7.04
N MET A 62 9.93 3.53 -6.77
CA MET A 62 10.41 3.06 -5.46
C MET A 62 10.08 4.03 -4.32
N LYS A 63 10.23 5.34 -4.53
CA LYS A 63 9.90 6.36 -3.50
C LYS A 63 8.40 6.32 -3.16
N MET A 64 7.54 6.21 -4.17
CA MET A 64 6.10 6.14 -4.00
C MET A 64 5.66 4.83 -3.34
N ALA A 65 6.25 3.69 -3.72
CA ALA A 65 6.03 2.42 -3.05
C ALA A 65 6.47 2.46 -1.59
N ASN A 66 7.62 3.06 -1.27
CA ASN A 66 8.07 3.24 0.11
C ASN A 66 7.14 4.14 0.93
N LEU A 67 6.66 5.25 0.35
CA LEU A 67 5.67 6.10 1.01
C LEU A 67 4.38 5.31 1.32
N SER A 68 3.90 4.51 0.37
CA SER A 68 2.73 3.66 0.57
C SER A 68 2.96 2.63 1.69
N ILE A 69 4.14 2.00 1.76
CA ILE A 69 4.51 1.10 2.86
C ILE A 69 4.47 1.81 4.22
N VAL A 70 5.03 3.02 4.31
CA VAL A 70 5.02 3.79 5.57
C VAL A 70 3.59 4.10 6.01
N ILE A 71 2.72 4.51 5.08
CA ILE A 71 1.31 4.77 5.38
C ILE A 71 0.59 3.51 5.86
N LEU A 72 0.87 2.36 5.25
CA LEU A 72 0.30 1.08 5.67
C LEU A 72 0.77 0.69 7.08
N CYS A 73 2.04 0.92 7.42
CA CYS A 73 2.52 0.73 8.79
C CYS A 73 1.73 1.58 9.79
N VAL A 74 1.51 2.87 9.46
CA VAL A 74 0.73 3.79 10.30
C VAL A 74 -0.71 3.29 10.45
N LEU A 75 -1.35 2.84 9.37
CA LEU A 75 -2.71 2.29 9.41
C LEU A 75 -2.85 1.02 10.26
N ILE A 76 -1.77 0.23 10.42
CA ILE A 76 -1.78 -0.96 11.28
C ILE A 76 -1.60 -0.60 12.76
N ILE A 77 -0.78 0.42 13.05
CA ILE A 77 -0.42 0.84 14.42
C ILE A 77 -1.47 1.75 15.02
N LEU A 78 -1.99 2.72 14.26
CA LEU A 78 -2.92 3.74 14.72
C LEU A 78 -4.16 3.16 15.44
N PRO A 79 -4.87 2.14 14.91
CA PRO A 79 -6.03 1.57 15.60
C PRO A 79 -5.67 0.69 16.81
N ALA A 80 -4.38 0.33 17.00
CA ALA A 80 -3.93 -0.39 18.18
C ALA A 80 -3.64 0.55 19.37
N ILE A 81 -3.67 1.87 19.15
CA ILE A 81 -3.48 2.85 20.21
C ILE A 81 -4.77 2.92 21.04
N PRO A 82 -4.70 2.73 22.37
CA PRO A 82 -5.88 2.63 23.23
C PRO A 82 -6.75 3.89 23.25
N ILE A 83 -6.19 5.04 22.83
CA ILE A 83 -6.91 6.33 22.67
C ILE A 83 -8.10 6.18 21.71
N PHE A 84 -7.99 5.31 20.71
CA PHE A 84 -9.08 5.10 19.75
C PHE A 84 -10.20 4.22 20.31
N ASN A 85 -9.93 3.42 21.35
CA ASN A 85 -10.91 2.58 22.07
C ASN A 85 -11.86 1.79 21.14
N ILE A 86 -11.30 1.21 20.07
CA ILE A 86 -12.11 0.49 19.08
C ILE A 86 -11.88 -1.01 19.22
N GLU A 87 -12.70 -1.63 20.06
CA GLU A 87 -12.77 -3.09 20.21
C GLU A 87 -13.80 -3.69 19.25
N ASP A 88 -13.59 -3.47 17.96
CA ASP A 88 -14.49 -4.00 16.92
C ASP A 88 -13.77 -4.99 16.00
N GLN A 89 -14.46 -6.09 15.67
CA GLN A 89 -14.01 -7.11 14.73
C GLN A 89 -13.70 -6.53 13.35
N THR A 90 -14.39 -5.44 13.00
CA THR A 90 -14.17 -4.68 11.77
C THR A 90 -12.74 -4.14 11.68
N ILE A 91 -12.17 -3.69 12.78
CA ILE A 91 -10.81 -3.12 12.83
C ILE A 91 -9.74 -4.18 12.87
N LEU A 92 -10.00 -5.30 13.55
CA LEU A 92 -9.12 -6.46 13.45
C LEU A 92 -9.01 -6.92 11.99
N THR A 93 -10.15 -7.02 11.30
CA THR A 93 -10.21 -7.37 9.87
C THR A 93 -9.47 -6.36 9.00
N PHE A 94 -9.69 -5.06 9.23
CA PHE A 94 -9.00 -3.99 8.52
C PHE A 94 -7.48 -4.04 8.72
N ARG A 95 -7.00 -4.26 9.96
CA ARG A 95 -5.56 -4.39 10.26
C ARG A 95 -4.92 -5.57 9.54
N ILE A 96 -5.62 -6.71 9.47
CA ILE A 96 -5.15 -7.89 8.75
C ILE A 96 -5.05 -7.59 7.25
N GLN A 97 -6.06 -6.95 6.66
CA GLN A 97 -6.04 -6.55 5.25
C GLN A 97 -4.90 -5.57 4.94
N CYS A 98 -4.68 -4.57 5.80
CA CYS A 98 -3.55 -3.65 5.69
C CYS A 98 -2.20 -4.36 5.80
N ALA A 99 -2.07 -5.35 6.70
CA ALA A 99 -0.85 -6.16 6.84
C ALA A 99 -0.57 -6.98 5.57
N VAL A 100 -1.60 -7.58 4.96
CA VAL A 100 -1.45 -8.29 3.68
C VAL A 100 -1.07 -7.32 2.55
N ALA A 101 -1.71 -6.15 2.47
CA ALA A 101 -1.36 -5.11 1.50
C ALA A 101 0.07 -4.59 1.67
N LEU A 102 0.56 -4.52 2.91
CA LEU A 102 1.94 -4.15 3.23
C LEU A 102 2.92 -5.19 2.68
N LEU A 103 2.65 -6.48 2.86
CA LEU A 103 3.49 -7.55 2.33
C LEU A 103 3.60 -7.45 0.80
N PHE A 104 2.49 -7.24 0.08
CA PHE A 104 2.52 -7.08 -1.37
C PHE A 104 3.24 -5.81 -1.83
N ASN A 105 3.04 -4.66 -1.16
CA ASN A 105 3.79 -3.44 -1.46
C ASN A 105 5.30 -3.63 -1.20
N HIS A 106 5.67 -4.34 -0.14
CA HIS A 106 7.07 -4.66 0.14
C HIS A 106 7.68 -5.57 -0.93
N MET A 107 6.95 -6.59 -1.38
CA MET A 107 7.37 -7.45 -2.50
C MET A 107 7.54 -6.66 -3.79
N ALA A 108 6.60 -5.75 -4.09
CA ALA A 108 6.70 -4.86 -5.24
C ALA A 108 7.95 -3.97 -5.17
N TRP A 109 8.20 -3.30 -4.04
CA TRP A 109 9.39 -2.49 -3.83
C TRP A 109 10.68 -3.30 -4.03
N ARG A 110 10.77 -4.50 -3.42
CA ARG A 110 11.93 -5.38 -3.55
C ARG A 110 12.15 -5.79 -5.00
N ALA A 111 11.08 -6.07 -5.74
CA ALA A 111 11.17 -6.41 -7.15
C ALA A 111 11.66 -5.21 -7.98
N ILE A 112 11.15 -3.99 -7.74
CA ILE A 112 11.60 -2.76 -8.45
C ILE A 112 13.09 -2.52 -8.22
N ARG A 113 13.56 -2.69 -6.98
CA ARG A 113 14.97 -2.52 -6.64
C ARG A 113 15.88 -3.53 -7.36
N ARG A 114 15.47 -4.80 -7.49
CA ARG A 114 16.23 -5.81 -8.24
C ARG A 114 16.34 -5.44 -9.72
N ASP A 115 15.26 -4.93 -10.29
CA ASP A 115 15.24 -4.54 -11.70
C ASP A 115 16.08 -3.30 -11.98
N GLU A 116 16.09 -2.32 -11.08
CA GLU A 116 17.00 -1.17 -11.21
C GLU A 116 18.47 -1.61 -11.09
N LYS A 117 18.78 -2.58 -10.23
CA LYS A 117 20.14 -3.13 -10.10
C LYS A 117 20.59 -3.80 -11.40
N LYS A 118 19.75 -4.64 -12.01
CA LYS A 118 20.07 -5.30 -13.30
C LYS A 118 20.37 -4.30 -14.43
N VAL A 119 19.61 -3.20 -14.49
CA VAL A 119 19.85 -2.14 -15.50
C VAL A 119 21.19 -1.45 -15.24
N LYS A 120 21.49 -1.11 -13.99
CA LYS A 120 22.78 -0.51 -13.62
C LYS A 120 23.97 -1.44 -13.88
N ASP A 121 23.81 -2.73 -13.63
CA ASP A 121 24.87 -3.72 -13.87
C ASP A 121 25.11 -3.90 -15.38
N ALA A 122 24.07 -3.85 -16.22
CA ALA A 122 24.20 -3.88 -17.68
C ALA A 122 24.88 -2.60 -18.23
N ASP A 123 24.54 -1.43 -17.69
CA ASP A 123 25.16 -0.16 -18.08
C ASP A 123 26.65 -0.09 -17.69
N ARG A 124 27.11 -0.86 -16.70
CA ARG A 124 28.53 -0.92 -16.29
C ARG A 124 29.42 -1.76 -17.21
N ILE A 125 28.82 -2.64 -18.01
CA ILE A 125 29.55 -3.55 -18.93
C ILE A 125 29.75 -2.89 -20.30
N ARG A 126 28.93 -1.88 -20.61
CA ARG A 126 29.08 -1.02 -21.80
C ARG A 126 30.11 0.08 -21.55
#